data_AF-A0A517IDT1-F1
#
_entry.id   AF-A0A517IDT1-F1
#
_cell.length_a   1.000
_cell.length_b   1.000
_cell.length_c   1.000
_cell.angle_alpha   90.00
_cell.angle_beta   90.00
_cell.angle_gamma   90.00
#
_symmetry.space_group_name_H-M   'P 1'
#
loop_
_entity.id
_entity.type
_entity.pdbx_description
1 polymer ?
#
loop_
_entity_poly.entity_id
_entity_poly.type
_entity_poly.pdbx_seq_one_letter_code
_entity_poly.pdbx_strand_id
1 'polypeptide(L)'
;MIIRDIEKALQQSNCNHWRYNSLTLSKQALVHACRHINKEKVECQVLQLGGGDSALFWKSLGDLELLPVQSTIVEHHPIRAKEIKESLGDVPHVAFVTSSLKQLSEEEWNKVFDNPAESKSLWPALGQRIPENQFDHFSIQKAFYADLDQLSLSSHSVDVMVVDGPHGNGRSLAYPLFIDTLKPDALILVDDFDHYPFLAHLGKIYHYEELFREIAGNRRWVLVRLQGTKN
;
A
#
# COMPACT_ATOMS: atom_id res chain seq x y z
N MET A 1 20.00 0.16 8.71
CA MET A 1 19.69 -1.13 8.07
C MET A 1 20.65 -1.49 6.94
N ILE A 2 21.42 -2.55 7.17
CA ILE A 2 22.26 -3.22 6.15
C ILE A 2 21.44 -4.33 5.48
N ILE A 3 21.88 -4.82 4.31
CA ILE A 3 21.15 -5.86 3.56
C ILE A 3 20.88 -7.10 4.42
N ARG A 4 21.85 -7.49 5.25
CA ARG A 4 21.73 -8.63 6.18
C ARG A 4 20.56 -8.49 7.16
N ASP A 5 20.26 -7.28 7.62
CA ASP A 5 19.12 -7.03 8.52
C ASP A 5 17.80 -7.29 7.77
N ILE A 6 17.70 -6.77 6.54
CA ILE A 6 16.53 -6.95 5.68
C ILE A 6 16.32 -8.44 5.38
N GLU A 7 17.39 -9.15 5.04
CA GLU A 7 17.35 -10.60 4.79
C GLU A 7 16.91 -11.38 6.03
N LYS A 8 17.33 -10.97 7.23
CA LYS A 8 16.90 -11.57 8.49
C LYS A 8 15.38 -11.38 8.71
N ALA A 9 14.86 -10.18 8.49
CA ALA A 9 13.42 -9.92 8.58
C ALA A 9 12.63 -10.71 7.52
N LEU A 10 13.12 -10.79 6.28
CA LEU A 10 12.53 -11.63 5.23
C LEU A 10 12.56 -13.11 5.60
N GLN A 11 13.63 -13.61 6.22
CA GLN A 11 13.69 -15.00 6.67
C GLN A 11 12.66 -15.28 7.77
N GLN A 12 12.55 -14.41 8.76
CA GLN A 12 11.54 -14.53 9.83
C GLN A 12 10.11 -14.51 9.28
N SER A 13 9.80 -13.63 8.34
CA SER A 13 8.46 -13.56 7.75
C SER A 13 8.09 -14.84 6.97
N ASN A 14 9.08 -15.54 6.38
CA ASN A 14 8.86 -16.84 5.70
C ASN A 14 8.60 -18.02 6.65
N CYS A 15 9.01 -17.94 7.93
CA CYS A 15 8.87 -19.06 8.86
C CYS A 15 7.41 -19.31 9.30
N ASN A 16 6.51 -18.35 9.08
CA ASN A 16 5.09 -18.41 9.48
C ASN A 16 4.17 -19.07 8.43
N HIS A 17 4.68 -19.98 7.59
CA HIS A 17 3.93 -20.77 6.58
C HIS A 17 3.42 -20.00 5.34
N TRP A 18 3.62 -18.68 5.30
CA TRP A 18 3.41 -17.86 4.12
C TRP A 18 4.71 -17.76 3.31
N ARG A 19 4.64 -18.08 2.02
CA ARG A 19 5.79 -18.06 1.12
C ARG A 19 5.55 -16.96 0.10
N TYR A 20 6.51 -16.03 -0.01
CA TYR A 20 6.56 -15.08 -1.12
C TYR A 20 6.61 -15.84 -2.45
N ASN A 21 5.45 -16.12 -3.01
CA ASN A 21 5.24 -16.91 -4.21
C ASN A 21 5.07 -15.95 -5.40
N SER A 22 4.46 -16.40 -6.50
CA SER A 22 4.28 -15.57 -7.69
C SER A 22 3.21 -14.48 -7.55
N LEU A 23 2.32 -14.59 -6.56
CA LEU A 23 1.19 -13.66 -6.34
C LEU A 23 1.45 -12.64 -5.22
N THR A 24 2.66 -12.64 -4.67
CA THR A 24 3.07 -11.76 -3.58
C THR A 24 4.07 -10.73 -4.08
N LEU A 25 4.01 -9.53 -3.51
CA LEU A 25 5.04 -8.51 -3.69
C LEU A 25 6.46 -9.08 -3.61
N SER A 26 7.30 -8.69 -4.58
CA SER A 26 8.67 -9.20 -4.68
C SER A 26 9.50 -8.90 -3.43
N LYS A 27 10.27 -9.88 -2.94
CA LYS A 27 11.27 -9.65 -1.87
C LYS A 27 12.23 -8.52 -2.21
N GLN A 28 12.62 -8.40 -3.49
CA GLN A 28 13.51 -7.33 -3.93
C GLN A 28 12.85 -5.96 -3.82
N ALA A 29 11.54 -5.87 -4.04
CA ALA A 29 10.79 -4.63 -3.85
C ALA A 29 10.90 -4.13 -2.40
N LEU A 30 10.73 -5.03 -1.42
CA LEU A 30 10.89 -4.73 0.00
C LEU A 30 12.31 -4.33 0.36
N VAL A 31 13.32 -5.01 -0.20
CA VAL A 31 14.75 -4.65 -0.03
C VAL A 31 15.01 -3.24 -0.55
N HIS A 32 14.55 -2.92 -1.75
CA HIS A 32 14.74 -1.61 -2.35
C HIS A 32 14.01 -0.52 -1.58
N ALA A 33 12.77 -0.73 -1.15
CA ALA A 33 12.05 0.22 -0.31
C ALA A 33 12.84 0.51 0.98
N CYS A 34 13.24 -0.54 1.69
CA CYS A 34 13.99 -0.45 2.95
C CYS A 34 15.34 0.26 2.84
N ARG A 35 16.05 0.09 1.71
CA ARG A 35 17.33 0.77 1.47
C ARG A 35 17.18 2.28 1.29
N HIS A 36 16.01 2.75 0.87
CA HIS A 36 15.73 4.16 0.60
C HIS A 36 15.01 4.87 1.75
N ILE A 37 14.62 4.15 2.81
CA ILE A 37 14.09 4.75 4.04
C ILE A 37 15.21 5.56 4.73
N ASN A 38 14.90 6.81 5.09
CA ASN A 38 15.83 7.65 5.84
C ASN A 38 15.98 7.11 7.27
N LYS A 39 17.20 6.71 7.62
CA LYS A 39 17.53 6.09 8.92
C LYS A 39 17.67 7.08 10.06
N GLU A 40 17.72 8.38 9.76
CA GLU A 40 17.77 9.44 10.77
C GLU A 40 16.37 9.75 11.35
N LYS A 41 15.31 9.18 10.76
CA LYS A 41 13.93 9.33 11.27
C LYS A 41 13.74 8.46 12.52
N VAL A 42 13.04 9.02 13.51
CA VAL A 42 12.73 8.38 14.81
C VAL A 42 11.79 7.18 14.63
N GLU A 43 10.87 7.25 13.67
CA GLU A 43 9.92 6.19 13.35
C GLU A 43 9.53 6.26 11.87
N CYS A 44 9.40 5.11 11.22
CA CYS A 44 8.99 4.96 9.84
C CYS A 44 7.51 4.53 9.78
N GLN A 45 6.67 5.39 9.23
CA GLN A 45 5.24 5.11 9.09
C GLN A 45 4.94 4.48 7.74
N VAL A 46 4.36 3.28 7.74
CA VAL A 46 4.05 2.48 6.56
C VAL A 46 2.55 2.33 6.41
N LEU A 47 2.01 2.68 5.24
CA LEU A 47 0.66 2.32 4.84
C LEU A 47 0.73 1.24 3.76
N GLN A 48 0.19 0.06 4.02
CA GLN A 48 0.10 -1.01 3.04
C GLN A 48 -1.35 -1.26 2.65
N LEU A 49 -1.61 -1.15 1.36
CA LEU A 49 -2.88 -1.42 0.73
C LEU A 49 -2.80 -2.82 0.11
N GLY A 50 -3.52 -3.79 0.70
CA GLY A 50 -3.47 -5.21 0.38
C GLY A 50 -2.72 -5.99 1.47
N GLY A 51 -3.35 -7.02 2.03
CA GLY A 51 -2.84 -7.74 3.21
C GLY A 51 -1.86 -8.88 2.92
N GLY A 52 -1.19 -8.92 1.77
CA GLY A 52 -0.29 -10.03 1.42
C GLY A 52 0.92 -10.23 2.35
N ASP A 53 1.78 -11.20 2.04
CA ASP A 53 2.97 -11.62 2.82
C ASP A 53 3.93 -10.48 3.20
N SER A 54 3.89 -9.37 2.48
CA SER A 54 4.62 -8.13 2.82
C SER A 54 4.19 -7.54 4.17
N ALA A 55 2.96 -7.77 4.63
CA ALA A 55 2.49 -7.38 5.96
C ALA A 55 3.34 -8.03 7.08
N LEU A 56 3.66 -9.32 6.94
CA LEU A 56 4.49 -10.07 7.90
C LEU A 56 5.94 -9.58 7.92
N PHE A 57 6.42 -8.99 6.82
CA PHE A 57 7.76 -8.40 6.77
C PHE A 57 7.85 -7.14 7.63
N TRP A 58 6.86 -6.24 7.57
CA TRP A 58 6.82 -5.05 8.42
C TRP A 58 6.76 -5.40 9.91
N LYS A 59 5.94 -6.42 10.26
CA LYS A 59 5.94 -6.99 11.61
C LYS A 59 7.34 -7.46 12.03
N SER A 60 8.01 -8.22 11.16
CA SER A 60 9.33 -8.80 11.45
C SER A 60 10.41 -7.73 11.63
N LEU A 61 10.34 -6.62 10.89
CA LEU A 61 11.24 -5.48 11.07
C LEU A 61 11.12 -4.85 12.45
N GLY A 62 9.89 -4.67 12.94
CA GLY A 62 9.62 -4.14 14.28
C GLY A 62 9.98 -5.13 15.39
N ASP A 63 9.59 -6.40 15.27
CA ASP A 63 9.89 -7.44 16.28
C ASP A 63 11.40 -7.64 16.49
N LEU A 64 12.18 -7.52 15.42
CA LEU A 64 13.64 -7.63 15.46
C LEU A 64 14.35 -6.33 15.80
N GLU A 65 13.59 -5.24 16.02
CA GLU A 65 14.10 -3.89 16.28
C GLU A 65 15.10 -3.40 15.21
N LEU A 66 14.92 -3.84 13.97
CA LEU A 66 15.82 -3.49 12.85
C LEU A 66 15.47 -2.15 12.21
N LEU A 67 14.22 -1.74 12.37
CA LEU A 67 13.68 -0.46 11.97
C LEU A 67 12.55 -0.10 12.95
N PRO A 68 12.57 1.10 13.58
CA PRO A 68 11.40 1.58 14.31
C PRO A 68 10.31 1.86 13.28
N VAL A 69 9.39 0.91 13.10
CA VAL A 69 8.34 0.95 12.08
C VAL A 69 7.00 0.96 12.77
N GLN A 70 6.05 1.75 12.27
CA GLN A 70 4.64 1.64 12.59
C GLN A 70 3.92 1.37 11.26
N SER A 71 3.23 0.24 11.16
CA SER A 71 2.57 -0.16 9.91
C SER A 71 1.05 -0.21 10.09
N THR A 72 0.34 0.31 9.09
CA THR A 72 -1.11 0.16 8.94
C THR A 72 -1.36 -0.68 7.69
N ILE A 73 -1.96 -1.85 7.87
CA ILE A 73 -2.24 -2.82 6.81
C ILE A 73 -3.75 -2.83 6.56
N VAL A 74 -4.15 -2.67 5.29
CA VAL A 74 -5.57 -2.70 4.88
C VAL A 74 -5.82 -3.92 4.01
N GLU A 75 -6.84 -4.71 4.36
CA GLU A 75 -7.27 -5.88 3.60
C GLU A 75 -8.78 -5.86 3.39
N HIS A 76 -9.24 -6.26 2.21
CA HIS A 76 -10.67 -6.27 1.87
C HIS A 76 -11.32 -7.63 1.96
N HIS A 77 -10.57 -8.70 1.71
CA HIS A 77 -11.11 -10.05 1.62
C HIS A 77 -11.26 -10.67 3.02
N PRO A 78 -12.48 -11.00 3.50
CA PRO A 78 -12.70 -11.47 4.88
C PRO A 78 -11.91 -12.73 5.26
N ILE A 79 -11.84 -13.72 4.34
CA ILE A 79 -11.07 -14.95 4.57
C ILE A 79 -9.59 -14.63 4.73
N ARG A 80 -8.97 -13.96 3.75
CA ARG A 80 -7.55 -13.56 3.83
C ARG A 80 -7.31 -12.70 5.07
N ALA A 81 -8.18 -11.73 5.36
CA ALA A 81 -8.06 -10.86 6.51
C ALA A 81 -7.97 -11.64 7.83
N LYS A 82 -8.78 -12.69 7.99
CA LYS A 82 -8.70 -13.56 9.15
C LYS A 82 -7.34 -14.27 9.23
N GLU A 83 -6.89 -14.88 8.14
CA GLU A 83 -5.62 -15.64 8.11
C GLU A 83 -4.40 -14.74 8.37
N ILE A 84 -4.39 -13.54 7.79
CA ILE A 84 -3.34 -12.53 7.97
C ILE A 84 -3.36 -12.01 9.40
N LYS A 85 -4.53 -11.68 9.94
CA LYS A 85 -4.67 -11.19 11.33
C LYS A 85 -4.19 -12.23 12.34
N GLU A 86 -4.53 -13.51 12.15
CA GLU A 86 -4.01 -14.60 12.98
C GLU A 86 -2.48 -14.70 12.91
N SER A 87 -1.90 -14.50 11.71
CA SER A 87 -0.45 -14.57 11.49
C SER A 87 0.31 -13.33 12.02
N LEU A 88 -0.32 -12.16 11.98
CA LEU A 88 0.22 -10.92 12.54
C LEU A 88 0.16 -10.93 14.07
N GLY A 89 -0.83 -11.59 14.67
CA GLY A 89 -1.07 -11.50 16.11
C GLY A 89 -1.38 -10.06 16.55
N ASP A 90 -1.31 -9.83 17.85
CA ASP A 90 -1.48 -8.50 18.44
C ASP A 90 -0.11 -7.93 18.82
N VAL A 91 0.40 -7.01 17.99
CA VAL A 91 1.69 -6.35 18.21
C VAL A 91 1.52 -4.83 18.07
N PRO A 92 2.18 -4.02 18.91
CA PRO A 92 1.92 -2.58 19.00
C PRO A 92 2.27 -1.81 17.72
N HIS A 93 3.25 -2.28 16.96
CA HIS A 93 3.75 -1.63 15.75
C HIS A 93 3.01 -2.01 14.45
N VAL A 94 1.93 -2.80 14.56
CA VAL A 94 1.10 -3.18 13.40
C VAL A 94 -0.37 -2.95 13.72
N ALA A 95 -0.99 -2.01 13.01
CA ALA A 95 -2.42 -1.85 12.95
C ALA A 95 -2.97 -2.62 11.74
N PHE A 96 -3.91 -3.53 11.96
CA PHE A 96 -4.59 -4.27 10.90
C PHE A 96 -6.05 -3.80 10.77
N VAL A 97 -6.43 -3.35 9.59
CA VAL A 97 -7.76 -2.79 9.30
C VAL A 97 -8.41 -3.58 8.17
N THR A 98 -9.66 -3.98 8.39
CA THR A 98 -10.49 -4.58 7.35
C THR A 98 -11.38 -3.51 6.73
N SER A 99 -11.40 -3.41 5.40
CA SER A 99 -12.32 -2.53 4.70
C SER A 99 -12.94 -3.25 3.53
N SER A 100 -14.27 -3.26 3.45
CA SER A 100 -14.93 -3.75 2.24
C SER A 100 -14.63 -2.85 1.03
N LEU A 101 -15.02 -3.28 -0.17
CA LEU A 101 -14.80 -2.51 -1.39
C LEU A 101 -16.05 -1.74 -1.81
N LYS A 102 -15.83 -0.62 -2.50
CA LYS A 102 -16.84 0.07 -3.28
C LYS A 102 -16.31 0.45 -4.65
N GLN A 103 -17.21 0.52 -5.62
CA GLN A 103 -16.94 0.85 -7.00
C GLN A 103 -17.44 2.25 -7.33
N LEU A 104 -16.62 3.03 -8.03
CA LEU A 104 -17.02 4.33 -8.55
C LEU A 104 -17.57 4.24 -9.98
N SER A 105 -18.49 5.15 -10.29
CA SER A 105 -18.79 5.53 -11.67
C SER A 105 -17.58 6.26 -12.30
N GLU A 106 -17.62 6.49 -13.61
CA GLU A 106 -16.59 7.28 -14.28
C GLU A 106 -16.60 8.76 -13.87
N GLU A 107 -17.77 9.34 -13.67
CA GLU A 107 -17.92 10.70 -13.19
C GLU A 107 -17.33 10.87 -11.78
N GLU A 108 -17.63 9.93 -10.88
CA GLU A 108 -17.10 9.94 -9.51
C GLU A 108 -15.57 9.74 -9.50
N TRP A 109 -15.05 8.88 -10.37
CA TRP A 109 -13.61 8.71 -10.55
C TRP A 109 -12.93 10.01 -10.97
N ASN A 110 -13.46 10.68 -12.00
CA ASN A 110 -12.91 11.95 -12.46
C ASN A 110 -13.01 13.00 -11.36
N LYS A 111 -14.15 13.09 -10.66
CA LYS A 111 -14.33 14.01 -9.51
C LYS A 111 -13.24 13.85 -8.45
N VAL A 112 -12.85 12.61 -8.12
CA VAL A 112 -11.79 12.32 -7.14
C VAL A 112 -10.41 12.75 -7.65
N PHE A 113 -10.09 12.50 -8.92
CA PHE A 113 -8.79 12.87 -9.50
C PHE A 113 -8.65 14.36 -9.82
N ASP A 114 -9.75 15.02 -10.16
CA ASP A 114 -9.78 16.45 -10.47
C ASP A 114 -9.78 17.31 -9.20
N ASN A 115 -10.17 16.75 -8.04
CA ASN A 115 -10.22 17.43 -6.75
C ASN A 115 -9.49 16.63 -5.65
N PRO A 116 -8.18 16.37 -5.78
CA PRO A 116 -7.47 15.48 -4.87
C PRO A 116 -7.51 15.95 -3.41
N ALA A 117 -7.39 17.26 -3.15
CA ALA A 117 -7.47 17.84 -1.80
C ALA A 117 -8.84 17.67 -1.11
N GLU A 118 -9.91 17.52 -1.88
CA GLU A 118 -11.27 17.29 -1.34
C GLU A 118 -11.66 15.81 -1.38
N SER A 119 -10.86 14.96 -2.03
CA SER A 119 -11.24 13.57 -2.31
C SER A 119 -11.59 12.78 -1.06
N LYS A 120 -10.85 12.97 0.04
CA LYS A 120 -11.08 12.28 1.32
C LYS A 120 -12.41 12.68 1.95
N SER A 121 -12.79 13.95 1.90
CA SER A 121 -14.08 14.43 2.46
C SER A 121 -15.27 14.02 1.60
N LEU A 122 -15.08 13.95 0.27
CA LEU A 122 -16.08 13.47 -0.67
C LEU A 122 -16.29 11.95 -0.56
N TRP A 123 -15.25 11.20 -0.18
CA TRP A 123 -15.22 9.75 -0.25
C TRP A 123 -16.47 9.08 0.32
N PRO A 124 -16.96 9.37 1.54
CA PRO A 124 -18.10 8.65 2.13
C PRO A 124 -19.38 8.68 1.29
N ALA A 125 -19.56 9.73 0.47
CA ALA A 125 -20.75 9.92 -0.36
C ALA A 125 -20.64 9.30 -1.77
N LEU A 126 -19.45 8.83 -2.18
CA LEU A 126 -19.20 8.30 -3.51
C LEU A 126 -19.21 6.78 -3.55
N GLY A 127 -19.64 6.25 -4.70
CA GLY A 127 -19.54 4.85 -5.07
C GLY A 127 -20.62 3.93 -4.48
N GLN A 128 -20.62 2.69 -4.96
CA GLN A 128 -21.53 1.64 -4.51
C GLN A 128 -20.73 0.47 -3.94
N ARG A 129 -21.18 -0.07 -2.80
CA ARG A 129 -20.54 -1.24 -2.18
C ARG A 129 -20.53 -2.42 -3.14
N ILE A 130 -19.40 -3.09 -3.22
CA ILE A 130 -19.24 -4.31 -4.01
C ILE A 130 -19.62 -5.50 -3.13
N PRO A 131 -20.45 -6.44 -3.62
CA PRO A 131 -20.72 -7.69 -2.92
C PRO A 131 -19.44 -8.51 -2.69
N GLU A 132 -19.31 -9.13 -1.52
CA GLU A 132 -18.10 -9.88 -1.13
C GLU A 132 -17.71 -11.00 -2.12
N ASN A 133 -18.70 -11.63 -2.77
CA ASN A 133 -18.47 -12.66 -3.77
C ASN A 133 -17.78 -12.16 -5.06
N GLN A 134 -17.52 -10.85 -5.18
CA GLN A 134 -16.79 -10.24 -6.29
C GLN A 134 -15.41 -9.71 -5.89
N PHE A 135 -14.97 -9.91 -4.64
CA PHE A 135 -13.71 -9.35 -4.14
C PHE A 135 -12.46 -9.94 -4.80
N ASP A 136 -12.56 -11.13 -5.40
CA ASP A 136 -11.47 -11.78 -6.15
C ASP A 136 -11.53 -11.50 -7.67
N HIS A 137 -12.46 -10.65 -8.14
CA HIS A 137 -12.54 -10.31 -9.56
C HIS A 137 -11.39 -9.39 -9.97
N PHE A 138 -10.33 -9.95 -10.55
CA PHE A 138 -9.16 -9.20 -11.03
C PHE A 138 -9.49 -8.10 -12.07
N SER A 139 -10.62 -8.25 -12.78
CA SER A 139 -11.09 -7.29 -13.79
C SER A 139 -11.95 -6.17 -13.23
N ILE A 140 -12.22 -6.14 -11.91
CA ILE A 140 -13.03 -5.08 -11.32
C ILE A 140 -12.35 -3.73 -11.52
N GLN A 141 -13.10 -2.76 -12.05
CA GLN A 141 -12.55 -1.42 -12.32
C GLN A 141 -13.06 -0.41 -11.31
N LYS A 142 -12.25 0.60 -11.02
CA LYS A 142 -12.58 1.76 -10.19
C LYS A 142 -13.07 1.36 -8.79
N ALA A 143 -12.59 0.23 -8.30
CA ALA A 143 -12.92 -0.32 -6.99
C ALA A 143 -11.83 -0.02 -5.98
N PHE A 144 -12.21 0.47 -4.80
CA PHE A 144 -11.27 0.77 -3.73
C PHE A 144 -11.90 0.55 -2.36
N TYR A 145 -11.08 0.59 -1.31
CA TYR A 145 -11.51 0.44 0.08
C TYR A 145 -12.56 1.49 0.45
N ALA A 146 -13.70 1.03 0.94
CA ALA A 146 -14.85 1.86 1.22
C ALA A 146 -14.77 2.56 2.59
N ASP A 147 -14.08 1.95 3.55
CA ASP A 147 -14.10 2.30 4.98
C ASP A 147 -12.80 3.03 5.42
N LEU A 148 -12.36 3.99 4.60
CA LEU A 148 -11.09 4.72 4.83
C LEU A 148 -11.14 5.69 6.02
N ASP A 149 -12.33 6.11 6.43
CA ASP A 149 -12.57 6.94 7.61
C ASP A 149 -12.15 6.25 8.92
N GLN A 150 -12.06 4.92 8.91
CA GLN A 150 -11.55 4.14 10.04
C GLN A 150 -10.02 4.24 10.19
N LEU A 151 -9.31 4.74 9.17
CA LEU A 151 -7.86 4.90 9.21
C LEU A 151 -7.48 6.15 9.99
N SER A 152 -6.92 5.95 11.18
CA SER A 152 -6.37 7.03 12.02
C SER A 152 -4.95 7.40 11.60
N LEU A 153 -4.80 7.90 10.37
CA LEU A 153 -3.51 8.38 9.85
C LEU A 153 -3.38 9.89 10.04
N SER A 154 -2.24 10.31 10.57
CA SER A 154 -1.92 11.73 10.76
C SER A 154 -1.56 12.40 9.44
N SER A 155 -1.70 13.73 9.39
CA SER A 155 -1.30 14.47 8.19
C SER A 155 0.22 14.40 8.00
N HIS A 156 0.65 14.23 6.74
CA HIS A 156 2.06 14.13 6.34
C HIS A 156 2.89 13.18 7.22
N SER A 157 2.30 12.06 7.63
CA SER A 157 2.98 11.10 8.51
C SER A 157 3.57 9.93 7.76
N VAL A 158 2.96 9.50 6.65
CA VAL A 158 3.33 8.25 5.95
C VAL A 158 4.62 8.44 5.15
N ASP A 159 5.63 7.63 5.49
CA ASP A 159 6.94 7.57 4.83
C ASP A 159 6.95 6.61 3.65
N VAL A 160 6.20 5.51 3.74
CA VAL A 160 6.12 4.48 2.71
C VAL A 160 4.67 4.09 2.48
N MET A 161 4.21 4.15 1.23
CA MET A 161 2.95 3.55 0.82
C MET A 161 3.19 2.37 -0.13
N VAL A 162 2.67 1.20 0.23
CA VAL A 162 2.68 0.00 -0.63
C VAL A 162 1.32 -0.14 -1.27
N VAL A 163 1.29 -0.17 -2.60
CA VAL A 163 0.09 -0.23 -3.43
C VAL A 163 0.04 -1.60 -4.10
N ASP A 164 -0.52 -2.58 -3.39
CA ASP A 164 -0.63 -3.99 -3.80
C ASP A 164 -2.10 -4.48 -3.86
N GLY A 165 -3.04 -3.66 -3.40
CA GLY A 165 -4.46 -3.97 -3.36
C GLY A 165 -5.35 -2.73 -3.35
N PRO A 166 -6.65 -2.89 -3.63
CA PRO A 166 -7.30 -4.13 -4.05
C PRO A 166 -6.99 -4.46 -5.52
N HIS A 167 -7.60 -5.50 -6.09
CA HIS A 167 -7.42 -5.81 -7.51
C HIS A 167 -7.97 -4.70 -8.44
N GLY A 168 -7.46 -4.66 -9.67
CA GLY A 168 -7.92 -3.73 -10.71
C GLY A 168 -7.25 -2.35 -10.70
N ASN A 169 -7.72 -1.46 -11.56
CA ASN A 169 -7.13 -0.12 -11.71
C ASN A 169 -7.43 0.83 -10.52
N GLY A 170 -8.35 0.42 -9.64
CA GLY A 170 -8.81 1.21 -8.51
C GLY A 170 -7.73 1.53 -7.48
N ARG A 171 -6.63 0.79 -7.46
CA ARG A 171 -5.44 1.11 -6.65
C ARG A 171 -4.94 2.55 -6.84
N SER A 172 -5.16 3.13 -8.03
CA SER A 172 -4.81 4.52 -8.32
C SER A 172 -5.52 5.54 -7.42
N LEU A 173 -6.69 5.18 -6.86
CA LEU A 173 -7.45 6.05 -5.95
C LEU A 173 -6.71 6.30 -4.64
N ALA A 174 -5.70 5.49 -4.31
CA ALA A 174 -4.82 5.74 -3.17
C ALA A 174 -4.15 7.13 -3.26
N TYR A 175 -3.76 7.57 -4.45
CA TYR A 175 -3.00 8.81 -4.63
C TYR A 175 -3.75 10.07 -4.21
N PRO A 176 -4.99 10.31 -4.68
CA PRO A 176 -5.78 11.44 -4.20
C PRO A 176 -6.25 11.22 -2.76
N LEU A 177 -6.71 10.01 -2.39
CA LEU A 177 -7.34 9.78 -1.07
C LEU A 177 -6.37 9.89 0.12
N PHE A 178 -5.07 9.69 -0.13
CA PHE A 178 -4.03 9.79 0.89
C PHE A 178 -3.14 11.04 0.74
N ILE A 179 -3.54 12.03 -0.07
CA ILE A 179 -2.72 13.21 -0.36
C ILE A 179 -2.26 13.98 0.88
N ASP A 180 -3.17 14.20 1.83
CA ASP A 180 -2.85 14.94 3.05
C ASP A 180 -2.11 14.09 4.08
N THR A 181 -1.97 12.78 3.86
CA THR A 181 -1.31 11.83 4.80
C THR A 181 0.10 11.48 4.37
N LEU A 182 0.41 11.54 3.08
CA LEU A 182 1.73 11.24 2.55
C LEU A 182 2.70 12.40 2.83
N LYS A 183 3.94 12.04 3.20
CA LYS A 183 5.03 13.02 3.26
C LYS A 183 5.39 13.51 1.85
N PRO A 184 5.90 14.75 1.70
CA PRO A 184 6.34 15.26 0.40
C PRO A 184 7.42 14.42 -0.28
N ASP A 185 8.22 13.69 0.51
CA ASP A 185 9.31 12.79 0.08
C ASP A 185 8.98 11.30 0.23
N ALA A 186 7.70 10.95 0.42
CA ALA A 186 7.28 9.57 0.68
C ALA A 186 7.72 8.62 -0.45
N LEU A 187 8.00 7.37 -0.09
CA LEU A 187 8.26 6.28 -1.02
C LEU A 187 6.96 5.60 -1.39
N ILE A 188 6.70 5.43 -2.69
CA ILE A 188 5.53 4.67 -3.17
C ILE A 188 6.04 3.44 -3.90
N LEU A 189 5.67 2.27 -3.37
CA LEU A 189 5.96 0.98 -3.98
C LEU A 189 4.69 0.45 -4.63
N VAL A 190 4.68 0.28 -5.94
CA VAL A 190 3.51 -0.17 -6.69
C VAL A 190 3.80 -1.55 -7.28
N ASP A 191 2.99 -2.54 -6.88
CA ASP A 191 3.02 -3.88 -7.49
C ASP A 191 2.16 -3.92 -8.74
N ASP A 192 2.54 -4.76 -9.70
CA ASP A 192 1.93 -4.87 -11.03
C ASP A 192 1.73 -3.52 -11.73
N PHE A 193 2.75 -2.65 -11.62
CA PHE A 193 2.62 -1.22 -11.93
C PHE A 193 2.22 -0.90 -13.38
N ASP A 194 2.34 -1.86 -14.31
CA ASP A 194 2.04 -1.70 -15.73
C ASP A 194 0.79 -2.47 -16.20
N HIS A 195 0.06 -3.13 -15.30
CA HIS A 195 -1.26 -3.68 -15.62
C HIS A 195 -2.29 -2.58 -15.89
N TYR A 196 -2.07 -1.39 -15.31
CA TYR A 196 -2.91 -0.20 -15.46
C TYR A 196 -2.03 1.05 -15.44
N PRO A 197 -2.52 2.24 -15.86
CA PRO A 197 -1.73 3.46 -15.92
C PRO A 197 -1.46 4.09 -14.52
N PHE A 198 -1.01 3.28 -13.56
CA PHE A 198 -0.79 3.69 -12.17
C PHE A 198 0.19 4.86 -12.05
N LEU A 199 1.33 4.80 -12.76
CA LEU A 199 2.32 5.89 -12.74
C LEU A 199 1.81 7.16 -13.43
N ALA A 200 1.01 7.03 -14.49
CA ALA A 200 0.41 8.20 -15.13
C ALA A 200 -0.61 8.87 -14.20
N HIS A 201 -1.42 8.10 -13.47
CA HIS A 201 -2.34 8.62 -12.46
C HIS A 201 -1.60 9.26 -11.28
N LEU A 202 -0.52 8.65 -10.79
CA LEU A 202 0.34 9.26 -9.77
C LEU A 202 0.88 10.60 -10.27
N GLY A 203 1.37 10.64 -11.51
CA GLY A 203 1.90 11.82 -12.17
C GLY A 203 0.86 12.91 -12.47
N LYS A 204 -0.45 12.67 -12.30
CA LYS A 204 -1.44 13.75 -12.32
C LYS A 204 -1.39 14.58 -11.03
N ILE A 205 -0.99 13.97 -9.93
CA ILE A 205 -1.11 14.55 -8.57
C ILE A 205 0.26 14.94 -8.01
N TYR A 206 1.33 14.20 -8.32
CA TYR A 206 2.65 14.42 -7.73
C TYR A 206 3.74 14.61 -8.77
N HIS A 207 4.77 15.37 -8.36
CA HIS A 207 6.11 15.19 -8.91
C HIS A 207 6.74 13.96 -8.25
N TYR A 208 7.42 13.12 -9.02
CA TYR A 208 8.09 11.94 -8.48
C TYR A 208 9.35 11.59 -9.28
N GLU A 209 10.28 10.95 -8.60
CA GLU A 209 11.47 10.31 -9.17
C GLU A 209 11.29 8.79 -9.10
N GLU A 210 11.61 8.11 -10.19
CA GLU A 210 11.64 6.65 -10.20
C GLU A 210 12.99 6.15 -9.71
N LEU A 211 13.00 5.47 -8.57
CA LEU A 211 14.22 4.98 -7.94
C LEU A 211 14.62 3.60 -8.47
N PHE A 212 13.63 2.75 -8.73
CA PHE A 212 13.87 1.40 -9.22
C PHE A 212 12.65 0.85 -9.97
N ARG A 213 12.93 0.01 -10.96
CA ARG A 213 11.94 -0.75 -11.73
C ARG A 213 12.40 -2.17 -11.95
N GLU A 214 11.52 -3.13 -11.75
CA GLU A 214 11.76 -4.53 -12.11
C GLU A 214 10.64 -5.05 -13.01
N ILE A 215 11.03 -5.69 -14.11
CA ILE A 215 10.17 -6.53 -14.95
C ILE A 215 10.93 -7.83 -15.18
N ALA A 216 10.66 -8.85 -14.35
CA ALA A 216 11.35 -10.14 -14.40
C ALA A 216 10.33 -11.28 -14.33
N GLY A 217 10.04 -11.89 -15.49
CA GLY A 217 8.97 -12.88 -15.61
C GLY A 217 7.62 -12.29 -15.23
N ASN A 218 6.96 -12.87 -14.21
CA ASN A 218 5.69 -12.38 -13.69
C ASN A 218 5.84 -11.31 -12.60
N ARG A 219 7.07 -10.96 -12.19
CA ARG A 219 7.30 -9.92 -11.17
C ARG A 219 7.44 -8.57 -11.85
N ARG A 220 6.54 -7.65 -11.52
CA ARG A 220 6.47 -6.32 -12.14
C ARG A 220 6.20 -5.32 -11.03
N TRP A 221 7.20 -4.53 -10.64
CA TRP A 221 7.02 -3.53 -9.58
C TRP A 221 7.91 -2.33 -9.82
N VAL A 222 7.51 -1.21 -9.23
CA VAL A 222 8.24 0.06 -9.31
C VAL A 222 8.27 0.73 -7.95
N LEU A 223 9.42 1.27 -7.60
CA LEU A 223 9.61 2.12 -6.43
C LEU A 223 9.87 3.55 -6.89
N VAL A 224 9.04 4.48 -6.44
CA VAL A 224 9.20 5.90 -6.69
C VAL A 224 9.36 6.66 -5.37
N ARG A 225 9.95 7.85 -5.45
CA ARG A 225 10.00 8.84 -4.37
C ARG A 225 9.23 10.08 -4.80
N LEU A 226 8.33 10.55 -3.95
CA LEU A 226 7.62 11.81 -4.18
C LEU A 226 8.57 13.01 -4.08
N GLN A 227 8.24 14.07 -4.81
CA GLN A 227 8.95 15.36 -4.82
C GLN A 227 7.95 16.51 -4.58
N GLY A 228 6.91 16.24 -3.78
CA GLY A 228 5.78 17.15 -3.57
C GLY A 228 4.62 16.97 -4.57
N THR A 229 3.51 17.66 -4.27
CA THR A 229 2.30 17.70 -5.09
C THR A 229 2.45 18.64 -6.28
N LYS A 230 1.73 18.37 -7.36
CA LYS A 230 1.53 19.31 -8.46
C LYS A 230 0.44 20.30 -8.03
N ASN A 231 0.79 21.58 -7.98
CA ASN A 231 -0.16 22.66 -7.71
C ASN A 231 -1.20 22.77 -8.81
#